data_AF-C6PRM5-F1
#
_entry.id   AF-C6PRM5-F1
#
_cell.length_a   1.000
_cell.length_b   1.000
_cell.length_c   1.000
_cell.angle_alpha   90.00
_cell.angle_beta   90.00
_cell.angle_gamma   90.00
#
_symmetry.space_group_name_H-M   'P 1'
#
loop_
_entity.id
_entity.type
_entity.pdbx_description
1 polymer ?
#
loop_
_entity_poly.entity_id
_entity_poly.type
_entity_poly.pdbx_seq_one_letter_code
_entity_poly.pdbx_strand_id
1 'polypeptide(L)'
;MRYKRELEALKYIDQLDAQLNSHKEERELYSKKQIEELRKEYPQIPEDYLDYLSEIGAGSFGKEFSTIWGELCEIQDFYDESLLEFLDFEERVVQFGCDPSGKALVFLIDENWEVGEIWDDDLGSIYRIGKTFYDYICEIIDCLYKVERKSNFIVNDKSENSN
;
A
#
# COMPACT_ATOMS: atom_id res chain seq x y z
N MET A 1 6.21 0.40 18.13
CA MET A 1 5.64 -0.40 17.04
C MET A 1 4.18 -0.03 16.88
N ARG A 2 3.93 0.98 16.04
CA ARG A 2 2.61 1.50 15.69
C ARG A 2 1.76 0.44 14.98
N TYR A 3 2.36 -0.35 14.11
CA TYR A 3 1.67 -1.34 13.24
C TYR A 3 1.72 -2.77 13.78
N LYS A 4 1.71 -2.95 15.10
CA LYS A 4 1.85 -4.30 15.69
C LYS A 4 0.78 -5.27 15.21
N ARG A 5 -0.48 -4.83 15.19
CA ARG A 5 -1.62 -5.66 14.79
C ARG A 5 -1.54 -6.01 13.30
N GLU A 6 -1.22 -5.03 12.47
CA GLU A 6 -1.15 -5.15 11.01
C GLU A 6 0.00 -6.09 10.62
N LEU A 7 1.16 -5.97 11.29
CA LEU A 7 2.27 -6.90 11.10
C LEU A 7 1.90 -8.34 11.49
N GLU A 8 1.14 -8.54 12.57
CA GLU A 8 0.64 -9.88 12.97
C GLU A 8 -0.36 -10.44 11.94
N ALA A 9 -1.25 -9.59 11.40
CA ALA A 9 -2.19 -9.98 10.36
C ALA A 9 -1.49 -10.36 9.05
N LEU A 10 -0.52 -9.56 8.60
CA LEU A 10 0.27 -9.85 7.41
C LEU A 10 1.09 -11.14 7.57
N LYS A 11 1.72 -11.37 8.73
CA LYS A 11 2.41 -12.65 9.00
C LYS A 11 1.50 -13.86 8.89
N TYR A 12 0.24 -13.74 9.32
CA TYR A 12 -0.75 -14.79 9.16
C TYR A 12 -1.08 -15.02 7.68
N ILE A 13 -1.30 -13.96 6.91
CA ILE A 13 -1.56 -14.03 5.47
C ILE A 13 -0.37 -14.68 4.74
N ASP A 14 0.85 -14.19 4.98
CA ASP A 14 2.07 -14.75 4.36
C ASP A 14 2.25 -16.25 4.68
N GLN A 15 1.85 -16.69 5.88
CA GLN A 15 1.90 -18.10 6.26
C GLN A 15 0.89 -18.95 5.50
N LEU A 16 -0.33 -18.44 5.28
CA LEU A 16 -1.34 -19.11 4.47
C LEU A 16 -0.87 -19.19 3.01
N ASP A 17 -0.30 -18.11 2.51
CA ASP A 17 0.19 -18.04 1.13
C ASP A 17 1.35 -18.98 0.91
N ALA A 18 2.30 -19.07 1.86
CA ALA A 18 3.41 -20.01 1.81
C ALA A 18 2.98 -21.50 1.90
N GLN A 19 1.79 -21.78 2.46
CA GLN A 19 1.23 -23.14 2.46
C GLN A 19 0.58 -23.49 1.11
N LEU A 20 0.06 -22.50 0.40
CA LEU A 20 -0.63 -22.67 -0.88
C LEU A 20 0.31 -22.52 -2.08
N ASN A 21 1.36 -21.70 -1.95
CA ASN A 21 2.32 -21.32 -2.98
C ASN A 21 3.75 -21.39 -2.42
N SER A 22 4.75 -21.53 -3.29
CA SER A 22 6.17 -21.48 -2.90
C SER A 22 6.74 -20.05 -2.85
N HIS A 23 5.94 -19.02 -3.11
CA HIS A 23 6.37 -17.63 -3.13
C HIS A 23 6.06 -16.98 -1.79
N LYS A 24 7.08 -16.35 -1.21
CA LYS A 24 6.93 -15.56 0.01
C LYS A 24 7.14 -14.11 -0.39
N GLU A 25 6.17 -13.27 -0.07
CA GLU A 25 6.31 -11.83 -0.23
C GLU A 25 7.47 -11.33 0.65
N GLU A 26 8.46 -10.72 0.03
CA GLU A 26 9.57 -10.08 0.74
C GLU A 26 9.30 -8.58 0.84
N ARG A 27 9.26 -8.08 2.07
CA ARG A 27 9.16 -6.64 2.35
C ARG A 27 10.49 -6.12 2.86
N GLU A 28 10.99 -5.06 2.24
CA GLU A 28 12.23 -4.39 2.61
C GLU A 28 11.97 -3.42 3.77
N LEU A 29 12.55 -3.71 4.94
CA LEU A 29 12.54 -2.77 6.06
C LEU A 29 13.54 -1.64 5.81
N TYR A 30 13.06 -0.41 5.90
CA TYR A 30 13.92 0.75 5.73
C TYR A 30 14.75 1.01 6.99
N SER A 31 16.06 1.17 6.77
CA SER A 31 17.00 1.57 7.81
C SER A 31 16.78 3.02 8.24
N LYS A 32 17.28 3.39 9.43
CA LYS A 32 17.25 4.77 9.91
C LYS A 32 17.86 5.76 8.90
N LYS A 33 18.89 5.34 8.17
CA LYS A 33 19.55 6.17 7.15
C LYS A 33 18.61 6.44 5.96
N GLN A 34 17.94 5.42 5.44
CA GLN A 34 16.95 5.56 4.36
C GLN A 34 15.77 6.45 4.80
N ILE A 35 15.26 6.26 6.03
CA ILE A 35 14.22 7.13 6.61
C ILE A 35 14.70 8.59 6.73
N GLU A 36 15.94 8.83 7.15
CA GLU A 36 16.52 10.17 7.22
C GLU A 36 16.75 10.81 5.83
N GLU A 37 16.98 10.01 4.80
CA GLU A 37 17.09 10.46 3.41
C GLU A 37 15.71 10.88 2.87
N LEU A 38 14.67 10.06 3.05
CA LEU A 38 13.29 10.42 2.71
C LEU A 38 12.83 11.71 3.39
N ARG A 39 13.16 11.92 4.67
CA ARG A 39 12.83 13.17 5.38
C ARG A 39 13.54 14.39 4.83
N LYS A 40 14.73 14.24 4.26
CA LYS A 40 15.46 15.37 3.66
C LYS A 40 14.83 15.76 2.32
N GLU A 41 14.43 14.77 1.55
CA GLU A 41 13.76 14.96 0.27
C GLU A 41 12.34 15.51 0.45
N TYR A 42 11.61 14.96 1.42
CA TYR A 42 10.24 15.32 1.76
C TYR A 42 10.12 15.72 3.25
N PRO A 43 10.41 16.98 3.63
CA PRO A 43 10.44 17.41 5.04
C PRO A 43 9.14 17.26 5.83
N GLN A 44 8.01 17.16 5.12
CA GLN A 44 6.66 17.03 5.72
C GLN A 44 6.05 15.65 5.50
N ILE A 45 6.85 14.66 5.05
CA ILE A 45 6.37 13.29 4.82
C ILE A 45 5.70 12.72 6.08
N PRO A 46 4.60 11.94 5.94
CA PRO A 46 3.89 11.41 7.08
C PRO A 46 4.73 10.48 7.95
N GLU A 47 4.71 10.72 9.27
CA GLU A 47 5.38 9.87 10.26
C GLU A 47 4.86 8.44 10.25
N ASP A 48 3.58 8.25 9.99
CA ASP A 48 2.94 6.94 9.91
C ASP A 48 3.39 6.12 8.70
N TYR A 49 3.70 6.76 7.58
CA TYR A 49 4.33 6.11 6.44
C TYR A 49 5.78 5.71 6.75
N LEU A 50 6.56 6.59 7.37
CA LEU A 50 7.94 6.26 7.78
C LEU A 50 7.99 5.14 8.83
N ASP A 51 7.08 5.17 9.80
CA ASP A 51 6.92 4.08 10.76
C ASP A 51 6.58 2.78 10.03
N TYR A 52 5.68 2.81 9.05
CA TYR A 52 5.32 1.63 8.25
C TYR A 52 6.54 1.05 7.53
N LEU A 53 7.34 1.87 6.86
CA LEU A 53 8.55 1.42 6.17
C LEU A 53 9.58 0.80 7.14
N SER A 54 9.66 1.29 8.37
CA SER A 54 10.59 0.76 9.39
C SER A 54 10.08 -0.47 10.14
N GLU A 55 8.76 -0.66 10.22
CA GLU A 55 8.12 -1.72 11.02
C GLU A 55 7.57 -2.88 10.18
N ILE A 56 6.97 -2.58 9.02
CA ILE A 56 6.40 -3.55 8.07
C ILE A 56 7.28 -3.69 6.83
N GLY A 57 7.74 -2.57 6.26
CA GLY A 57 8.60 -2.53 5.08
C GLY A 57 7.86 -2.29 3.77
N ALA A 58 8.62 -1.84 2.77
CA ALA A 58 8.17 -1.66 1.39
C ALA A 58 8.06 -3.01 0.67
N GLY A 59 7.06 -3.16 -0.19
CA GLY A 59 6.81 -4.37 -0.96
C GLY A 59 5.34 -4.71 -1.01
N SER A 60 5.06 -5.86 -1.62
CA SER A 60 3.71 -6.38 -1.81
C SER A 60 3.21 -7.16 -0.59
N PHE A 61 1.90 -7.30 -0.48
CA PHE A 61 1.28 -8.23 0.46
C PHE A 61 0.01 -8.86 -0.12
N GLY A 62 -0.31 -10.08 0.33
CA GLY A 62 -1.53 -10.80 -0.06
C GLY A 62 -1.55 -11.29 -1.50
N LYS A 63 -0.44 -11.86 -2.00
CA LYS A 63 -0.25 -12.24 -3.41
C LYS A 63 -0.37 -11.05 -4.34
N GLU A 64 0.45 -10.03 -4.10
CA GLU A 64 0.42 -8.78 -4.87
C GLU A 64 -0.93 -8.05 -4.82
N PHE A 65 -1.75 -8.28 -3.76
CA PHE A 65 -3.03 -7.59 -3.57
C PHE A 65 -2.85 -6.08 -3.42
N SER A 66 -1.73 -5.62 -2.87
CA SER A 66 -1.36 -4.20 -2.90
C SER A 66 0.13 -4.10 -2.72
N THR A 67 0.72 -3.05 -3.29
CA THR A 67 2.16 -2.77 -3.20
C THR A 67 2.37 -1.42 -2.56
N ILE A 68 3.26 -1.35 -1.57
CA ILE A 68 3.73 -0.09 -1.00
C ILE A 68 5.21 0.07 -1.38
N TRP A 69 5.55 1.12 -2.10
CA TRP A 69 6.93 1.48 -2.40
C TRP A 69 7.54 2.25 -1.25
N GLY A 70 8.86 2.16 -1.11
CA GLY A 70 9.62 2.95 -0.13
C GLY A 70 10.20 4.23 -0.70
N GLU A 71 10.47 4.25 -2.01
CA GLU A 71 10.80 5.46 -2.76
C GLU A 71 9.49 6.07 -3.26
N LEU A 72 9.35 7.39 -3.07
CA LEU A 72 8.22 8.14 -3.58
C LEU A 72 8.52 8.60 -5.00
N CYS A 73 7.54 8.49 -5.88
CA CYS A 73 7.67 8.84 -7.30
C CYS A 73 6.81 10.06 -7.60
N GLU A 74 7.36 11.09 -8.26
CA GLU A 74 6.53 12.20 -8.75
C GLU A 74 5.71 11.75 -9.97
N ILE A 75 4.53 12.35 -10.19
CA ILE A 75 3.65 11.99 -11.32
C ILE A 75 4.41 12.01 -12.66
N GLN A 76 5.28 13.00 -12.84
CA GLN A 76 6.04 13.19 -14.08
C GLN A 76 7.06 12.09 -14.38
N ASP A 77 7.46 11.33 -13.36
CA ASP A 77 8.38 10.20 -13.54
C ASP A 77 7.62 8.91 -13.92
N PHE A 78 6.29 8.90 -13.75
CA PHE A 78 5.43 7.76 -14.03
C PHE A 78 4.64 7.89 -15.33
N TYR A 79 4.09 9.07 -15.62
CA TYR A 79 3.30 9.31 -16.82
C TYR A 79 4.16 9.84 -17.97
N ASP A 80 3.89 9.34 -19.17
CA ASP A 80 4.45 9.88 -20.41
C ASP A 80 4.10 11.37 -20.52
N GLU A 81 5.04 12.20 -21.00
CA GLU A 81 4.81 13.63 -21.23
C GLU A 81 3.53 13.89 -22.04
N SER A 82 3.22 13.02 -23.00
CA SER A 82 2.00 13.11 -23.80
C SER A 82 0.72 12.87 -23.02
N LEU A 83 0.76 12.12 -21.91
CA LEU A 83 -0.38 11.95 -20.99
C LEU A 83 -0.45 13.12 -20.01
N LEU A 84 0.69 13.61 -19.52
CA LEU A 84 0.77 14.78 -18.62
C LEU A 84 0.06 16.01 -19.20
N GLU A 85 0.09 16.21 -20.53
CA GLU A 85 -0.63 17.31 -21.20
C GLU A 85 -2.17 17.24 -21.04
N PHE A 86 -2.73 16.06 -20.75
CA PHE A 86 -4.16 15.85 -20.51
C PHE A 86 -4.51 15.75 -19.02
N LEU A 87 -3.50 15.60 -18.18
CA LEU A 87 -3.61 15.53 -16.73
C LEU A 87 -3.64 16.94 -16.15
N ASP A 88 -4.84 17.50 -15.97
CA ASP A 88 -5.04 18.84 -15.39
C ASP A 88 -5.12 18.77 -13.86
N PHE A 89 -4.02 18.36 -13.21
CA PHE A 89 -3.92 18.41 -11.75
C PHE A 89 -3.17 19.66 -11.33
N GLU A 90 -3.83 20.54 -10.58
CA GLU A 90 -3.14 21.62 -9.86
C GLU A 90 -2.45 21.08 -8.60
N GLU A 91 -2.87 19.90 -8.14
CA GLU A 91 -2.42 19.28 -6.90
C GLU A 91 -1.03 18.65 -7.04
N ARG A 92 -0.14 18.98 -6.11
CA ARG A 92 1.14 18.29 -5.99
C ARG A 92 0.94 16.96 -5.29
N VAL A 93 1.28 15.88 -5.98
CA VAL A 93 1.18 14.53 -5.41
C VAL A 93 2.41 13.69 -5.70
N VAL A 94 2.62 12.70 -4.84
CA VAL A 94 3.68 11.69 -5.00
C VAL A 94 3.11 10.31 -4.75
N GLN A 95 3.46 9.38 -5.62
CA GLN A 95 3.01 8.01 -5.56
C GLN A 95 3.77 7.24 -4.49
N PHE A 96 3.03 6.46 -3.67
CA PHE A 96 3.61 5.60 -2.64
C PHE A 96 3.22 4.13 -2.79
N GLY A 97 2.25 3.80 -3.64
CA GLY A 97 1.80 2.43 -3.80
C GLY A 97 0.79 2.23 -4.93
N CYS A 98 0.30 1.00 -5.05
CA CYS A 98 -0.87 0.70 -5.86
C CYS A 98 -1.91 -0.12 -5.10
N ASP A 99 -3.17 0.13 -5.46
CA ASP A 99 -4.31 -0.62 -4.96
C ASP A 99 -4.37 -2.03 -5.61
N PRO A 100 -5.31 -2.89 -5.18
CA PRO A 100 -5.53 -4.21 -5.77
C PRO A 100 -5.93 -4.23 -7.25
N SER A 101 -6.40 -3.10 -7.77
CA SER A 101 -6.76 -2.92 -9.17
C SER A 101 -5.56 -2.44 -10.01
N GLY A 102 -4.42 -2.15 -9.37
CA GLY A 102 -3.23 -1.58 -9.99
C GLY A 102 -3.25 -0.05 -10.12
N LYS A 103 -4.25 0.63 -9.55
CA LYS A 103 -4.36 2.09 -9.58
C LYS A 103 -3.34 2.73 -8.64
N ALA A 104 -2.80 3.87 -9.06
CA ALA A 104 -1.79 4.57 -8.30
C ALA A 104 -2.37 5.18 -7.02
N LEU A 105 -1.77 4.83 -5.88
CA LEU A 105 -2.02 5.44 -4.59
C LEU A 105 -0.99 6.54 -4.36
N VAL A 106 -1.49 7.72 -4.00
CA VAL A 106 -0.69 8.95 -3.92
C VAL A 106 -0.90 9.67 -2.60
N PHE A 107 0.11 10.43 -2.19
CA PHE A 107 -0.02 11.45 -1.17
C PHE A 107 -0.36 12.80 -1.80
N LEU A 108 -1.41 13.43 -1.30
CA LEU A 108 -1.80 14.80 -1.66
C LEU A 108 -0.98 15.78 -0.82
N ILE A 109 0.17 16.22 -1.34
CA ILE A 109 1.14 17.03 -0.56
C ILE A 109 0.49 18.32 -0.06
N ASP A 110 -0.33 18.96 -0.90
CA ASP A 110 -0.99 20.22 -0.55
C ASP A 110 -2.19 20.04 0.38
N GLU A 111 -2.67 18.79 0.55
CA GLU A 111 -3.78 18.42 1.43
C GLU A 111 -3.28 17.64 2.66
N ASN A 112 -2.20 18.13 3.28
CA ASN A 112 -1.62 17.54 4.48
C ASN A 112 -1.29 16.04 4.33
N TRP A 113 -0.84 15.64 3.13
CA TRP A 113 -0.45 14.28 2.80
C TRP A 113 -1.56 13.24 3.01
N GLU A 114 -2.81 13.63 2.80
CA GLU A 114 -3.91 12.69 2.72
C GLU A 114 -3.70 11.72 1.55
N VAL A 115 -4.26 10.51 1.69
CA VAL A 115 -4.22 9.51 0.64
C VAL A 115 -5.23 9.86 -0.46
N GLY A 116 -4.76 9.82 -1.70
CA GLY A 116 -5.57 9.84 -2.90
C GLY A 116 -5.30 8.62 -3.78
N GLU A 117 -6.14 8.46 -4.80
CA GLU A 117 -5.98 7.48 -5.86
C GLU A 117 -6.10 8.19 -7.21
N ILE A 118 -5.21 7.90 -8.15
CA ILE A 118 -5.33 8.40 -9.53
C ILE A 118 -6.24 7.45 -10.31
N TRP A 119 -7.32 8.00 -10.87
CA TRP A 119 -8.25 7.28 -11.73
C TRP A 119 -7.92 7.59 -13.19
N ASP A 120 -7.29 6.63 -13.87
CA ASP A 120 -6.94 6.74 -15.28
C ASP A 120 -8.14 6.63 -16.23
N ASP A 121 -9.29 6.15 -15.73
CA ASP A 121 -10.54 5.98 -16.48
C ASP A 121 -11.16 7.29 -16.99
N ASP A 122 -10.85 8.45 -16.40
CA ASP A 122 -11.44 9.75 -16.75
C ASP A 122 -10.42 10.85 -17.08
N LEU A 123 -9.32 10.45 -17.72
CA LEU A 123 -8.16 11.31 -18.01
C LEU A 123 -7.40 11.72 -16.75
N GLY A 124 -7.48 10.91 -15.69
CA GLY A 124 -6.55 10.92 -14.57
C GLY A 124 -7.06 11.52 -13.27
N SER A 125 -8.36 11.74 -13.05
CA SER A 125 -8.81 12.46 -11.85
C SER A 125 -8.25 11.90 -10.54
N ILE A 126 -8.01 12.78 -9.57
CA ILE A 126 -7.57 12.40 -8.24
C ILE A 126 -8.80 12.17 -7.37
N TYR A 127 -9.07 10.90 -7.05
CA TYR A 127 -10.05 10.54 -6.05
C TYR A 127 -9.46 10.69 -4.65
N ARG A 128 -10.05 11.61 -3.86
CA ARG A 128 -9.64 11.88 -2.47
C ARG A 128 -10.25 10.85 -1.54
N ILE A 129 -9.41 10.08 -0.86
CA ILE A 129 -9.88 9.08 0.11
C ILE A 129 -10.26 9.76 1.43
N GLY A 130 -9.66 10.90 1.76
CA GLY A 130 -9.93 11.64 2.99
C GLY A 130 -9.40 10.94 4.24
N LYS A 131 -8.28 10.22 4.11
CA LYS A 131 -7.66 9.40 5.16
C LYS A 131 -6.17 9.68 5.25
N THR A 132 -5.63 9.51 6.45
CA THR A 132 -4.17 9.40 6.65
C THR A 132 -3.65 8.09 6.04
N PHE A 133 -2.33 7.99 5.85
CA PHE A 133 -1.71 6.73 5.45
C PHE A 133 -2.06 5.61 6.42
N TYR A 134 -1.95 5.87 7.73
CA TYR A 134 -2.25 4.91 8.79
C TYR A 134 -3.66 4.34 8.66
N ASP A 135 -4.67 5.22 8.58
CA ASP A 135 -6.07 4.80 8.54
C ASP A 135 -6.37 3.99 7.28
N TYR A 136 -5.81 4.42 6.14
CA TYR A 136 -5.95 3.71 4.88
C TYR A 136 -5.32 2.31 4.95
N ILE A 137 -4.04 2.20 5.32
CA ILE A 137 -3.32 0.92 5.28
C ILE A 137 -3.85 -0.08 6.30
N CYS A 138 -4.27 0.39 7.48
CA CYS A 138 -4.92 -0.46 8.48
C CYS A 138 -6.23 -1.05 7.96
N GLU A 139 -7.04 -0.27 7.24
CA GLU A 139 -8.29 -0.75 6.65
C GLU A 139 -8.06 -1.79 5.55
N ILE A 140 -7.09 -1.54 4.66
CA ILE A 140 -6.73 -2.45 3.58
C ILE A 140 -6.24 -3.79 4.13
N ILE A 141 -5.31 -3.77 5.10
CA ILE A 141 -4.76 -4.98 5.72
C ILE A 141 -5.86 -5.75 6.49
N ASP A 142 -6.73 -5.05 7.22
CA ASP A 142 -7.83 -5.70 7.95
C ASP A 142 -8.87 -6.31 7.00
N CYS A 143 -9.16 -5.65 5.87
CA CYS A 143 -10.02 -6.19 4.82
C CYS A 143 -9.47 -7.50 4.27
N LEU A 144 -8.20 -7.49 3.85
CA LEU A 144 -7.51 -8.67 3.34
C LEU A 144 -7.48 -9.80 4.37
N TYR A 145 -7.13 -9.50 5.62
CA TYR A 145 -7.09 -10.47 6.72
C TYR A 145 -8.46 -11.14 6.93
N LYS A 146 -9.56 -10.38 6.88
CA LYS A 146 -10.92 -10.90 7.02
C LYS A 146 -11.31 -11.80 5.85
N VAL A 147 -10.90 -11.46 4.62
CA VAL A 147 -11.15 -12.28 3.42
C VAL A 147 -10.42 -13.61 3.54
N GLU A 148 -9.13 -13.60 3.83
CA GLU A 148 -8.32 -14.82 3.95
C GLU A 148 -8.76 -15.74 5.09
N ARG A 149 -9.16 -15.17 6.24
CA ARG A 149 -9.73 -15.96 7.33
C ARG A 149 -11.03 -16.66 6.97
N LYS A 150 -11.93 -15.98 6.23
CA LYS A 150 -13.20 -16.59 5.81
C LYS A 150 -12.98 -17.69 4.79
N SER A 151 -12.09 -17.46 3.82
CA SER A 151 -11.75 -18.44 2.80
C SER A 151 -11.19 -19.74 3.41
N ASN A 152 -10.25 -19.63 4.37
CA ASN A 152 -9.70 -20.80 5.04
C ASN A 152 -10.70 -21.56 5.91
N PHE A 153 -11.64 -20.87 6.57
CA PHE A 153 -12.69 -21.54 7.35
C PHE A 153 -13.56 -22.43 6.45
N ILE A 154 -13.91 -21.95 5.26
CA ILE A 154 -14.73 -22.70 4.29
C ILE A 154 -13.98 -23.92 3.73
N VAL A 155 -12.67 -23.80 3.48
CA VAL A 155 -11.85 -24.93 2.98
C VAL A 155 -11.78 -26.04 4.02
N ASN A 156 -11.54 -25.71 5.30
CA ASN A 156 -11.44 -26.70 6.37
C ASN A 156 -12.77 -27.41 6.62
N ASP A 157 -13.90 -26.69 6.61
CA ASP A 157 -15.23 -27.27 6.83
C ASP A 157 -15.64 -28.24 5.69
N LYS A 158 -15.21 -27.99 4.44
CA LYS A 158 -15.42 -28.93 3.33
C LYS A 158 -14.53 -30.18 3.43
N SER A 159 -13.33 -30.05 4.00
CA SER A 159 -12.41 -31.19 4.19
C SER A 159 -12.88 -32.14 5.30
N GLU A 160 -13.55 -31.62 6.34
CA GLU A 160 -14.08 -32.43 7.44
C GLU A 160 -15.39 -33.16 7.09
N ASN A 161 -16.19 -32.61 6.16
CA ASN A 161 -17.45 -33.23 5.71
C ASN A 161 -17.28 -34.23 4.54
N SER A 162 -16.05 -34.57 4.17
CA SER A 162 -15.73 -35.49 3.05
C SER A 162 -15.22 -36.86 3.51
N ASN A 163 -15.36 -37.21 4.79
CA ASN A 163 -14.99 -38.53 5.35
C ASN A 163 -16.21 -39.38 5.71
#